data_AF-A0A3D4VZR6-F1
#
_entry.id   AF-A0A3D4VZR6-F1
#
_cell.length_a   1.000
_cell.length_b   1.000
_cell.length_c   1.000
_cell.angle_alpha   90.00
_cell.angle_beta   90.00
_cell.angle_gamma   90.00
#
_symmetry.space_group_name_H-M   'P 1'
#
loop_
_entity.id
_entity.type
_entity.pdbx_description
1 polymer ?
#
loop_
_entity_poly.entity_id
_entity_poly.type
_entity_poly.pdbx_seq_one_letter_code
_entity_poly.pdbx_strand_id
1 'polypeptide(L)' 'KLKLYKGNMINAGVTSPFTLYDEQTASFGEDEDYNQADAAGFINLFGLSIKERAKLSKSWPKIED' A
#
# COMPACT_ATOMS: atom_id res chain seq x y z
N LYS A 1 -9.88 -21.77 -4.52
CA LYS A 1 -9.91 -22.50 -5.82
C LYS A 1 -8.48 -22.68 -6.31
N LEU A 2 -8.13 -23.83 -6.88
CA LEU A 2 -6.76 -24.13 -7.34
C LEU A 2 -6.80 -24.74 -8.74
N LYS A 3 -5.78 -24.45 -9.56
CA LYS A 3 -5.54 -25.08 -10.86
C LYS A 3 -4.32 -25.98 -10.75
N LEU A 4 -4.44 -27.21 -11.25
CA LEU A 4 -3.34 -28.17 -11.28
C LEU A 4 -2.85 -28.30 -12.72
N TYR A 5 -1.55 -28.08 -12.95
CA TYR A 5 -0.99 -28.18 -14.29
C TYR A 5 0.48 -28.60 -14.26
N LYS A 6 0.81 -29.71 -14.96
CA LYS A 6 2.18 -30.25 -15.10
C LYS A 6 2.96 -30.29 -13.78
N GLY A 7 2.34 -30.84 -12.74
CA GLY A 7 2.94 -30.94 -11.41
C GLY A 7 2.90 -29.66 -10.57
N ASN A 8 2.35 -28.55 -11.10
CA ASN A 8 2.18 -27.31 -10.35
C ASN A 8 0.77 -27.18 -9.77
N MET A 9 0.69 -26.50 -8.63
CA MET A 9 -0.56 -26.04 -8.02
C MET A 9 -0.57 -24.50 -8.07
N ILE A 10 -1.57 -23.94 -8.73
CA ILE A 10 -1.67 -22.51 -9.02
C ILE A 10 -2.93 -21.97 -8.35
N ASN A 11 -2.81 -20.92 -7.55
CA ASN A 11 -3.97 -20.24 -6.96
C ASN A 11 -4.88 -19.71 -8.08
N ALA A 12 -6.17 -20.01 -7.99
CA ALA A 12 -7.16 -19.60 -8.99
C ALA A 12 -8.33 -18.81 -8.38
N GLY A 13 -8.20 -18.40 -7.12
CA GLY A 13 -9.16 -17.55 -6.43
C GLY A 13 -9.36 -17.95 -4.99
N VAL A 14 -9.70 -16.97 -4.16
CA VAL A 14 -9.92 -17.13 -2.71
C VAL A 14 -11.30 -16.60 -2.38
N THR A 15 -12.02 -17.30 -1.51
CA THR A 15 -13.33 -16.88 -0.99
C THR A 15 -13.41 -17.31 0.47
N SER A 16 -14.01 -16.49 1.32
CA SER A 16 -14.19 -16.79 2.74
C SER A 16 -15.49 -16.14 3.22
N PRO A 17 -16.28 -16.79 4.09
CA PRO A 17 -17.41 -16.14 4.77
C PRO A 17 -16.96 -15.04 5.76
N PHE A 18 -15.66 -14.99 6.09
CA PHE A 18 -15.05 -13.99 6.97
C PHE A 18 -13.94 -13.23 6.24
N THR A 19 -14.17 -12.87 4.97
CA THR A 19 -13.19 -12.09 4.20
C THR A 19 -13.06 -10.68 4.77
N LEU A 20 -11.82 -10.17 4.81
CA LEU A 20 -11.54 -8.76 5.06
C LEU A 20 -11.35 -7.97 3.76
N TYR A 21 -11.39 -8.65 2.61
CA TYR A 21 -11.45 -8.00 1.31
C TYR A 21 -12.82 -7.38 1.13
N ASP A 22 -12.85 -6.08 0.86
CA ASP A 22 -14.02 -5.32 0.47
C ASP A 22 -13.85 -4.86 -0.99
N GLU A 23 -14.80 -5.21 -1.84
CA GLU A 23 -14.75 -4.93 -3.27
C GLU A 23 -15.01 -3.46 -3.58
N GLN A 24 -15.86 -2.78 -2.79
CA GLN A 24 -16.16 -1.37 -2.96
C GLN A 24 -14.92 -0.54 -2.67
N THR A 25 -14.35 -0.64 -1.46
CA THR A 25 -13.10 0.07 -1.12
C THR A 25 -11.94 -0.21 -2.09
N ALA A 26 -11.85 -1.41 -2.68
CA ALA A 26 -10.77 -1.81 -3.58
C ALA A 26 -10.99 -1.46 -5.06
N SER A 27 -12.20 -1.02 -5.44
CA SER A 27 -12.55 -0.74 -6.83
C SER A 27 -12.00 0.61 -7.31
N PHE A 28 -12.03 0.81 -8.63
CA PHE A 28 -11.75 2.09 -9.28
C PHE A 28 -13.03 2.79 -9.76
N GLY A 29 -14.20 2.31 -9.33
CA GLY A 29 -15.51 2.88 -9.67
C GLY A 29 -15.80 4.17 -8.90
N GLU A 30 -16.99 4.72 -9.15
CA GLU A 30 -17.55 5.76 -8.28
C GLU A 30 -17.95 5.09 -6.97
N ASP A 31 -17.07 5.17 -5.96
CA ASP A 31 -17.30 4.63 -4.62
C ASP A 31 -17.72 5.73 -3.65
N GLU A 32 -18.73 5.42 -2.83
CA GLU A 32 -19.20 6.30 -1.75
C GLU A 32 -18.36 6.14 -0.47
N ASP A 33 -17.69 5.00 -0.29
CA ASP A 33 -17.08 4.59 0.99
C ASP A 33 -15.62 5.04 1.17
N TYR A 34 -14.90 5.38 0.09
CA TYR A 34 -13.51 5.85 0.16
C TYR A 34 -13.33 7.24 -0.46
N ASN A 35 -12.98 8.22 0.37
CA ASN A 35 -12.63 9.56 -0.09
C ASN A 35 -11.14 9.65 -0.49
N GLN A 36 -10.88 9.66 -1.79
CA GLN A 36 -9.53 9.76 -2.34
C GLN A 36 -8.78 11.04 -1.92
N ALA A 37 -9.49 12.12 -1.54
CA ALA A 37 -8.86 13.36 -1.09
C ALA A 37 -8.05 13.17 0.21
N ASP A 38 -8.44 12.22 1.05
CA ASP A 38 -7.77 11.96 2.34
C ASP A 38 -6.37 11.36 2.15
N ALA A 39 -6.11 10.69 1.02
CA ALA A 39 -4.82 10.09 0.70
C ALA A 39 -3.68 11.12 0.69
N ALA A 40 -3.94 12.34 0.21
CA ALA A 40 -2.94 13.40 0.18
C ALA A 40 -2.46 13.80 1.58
N GLY A 41 -3.40 13.91 2.54
CA GLY A 41 -3.08 14.20 3.94
C GLY A 41 -2.28 13.07 4.57
N PHE A 42 -2.71 11.82 4.37
CA PHE A 42 -2.04 10.64 4.88
C PHE A 42 -0.59 10.53 4.38
N ILE A 43 -0.35 10.66 3.08
CA ILE A 43 0.99 10.57 2.47
C ILE A 43 1.93 11.63 3.07
N ASN A 44 1.44 12.86 3.21
CA ASN A 44 2.24 13.95 3.76
C ASN A 44 2.63 13.73 5.22
N LEU A 45 1.68 13.27 6.05
CA LEU A 45 1.92 13.04 7.47
C LEU A 45 2.78 11.80 7.71
N PHE A 46 2.46 10.67 7.06
CA PHE A 46 3.20 9.43 7.19
C PHE A 46 4.64 9.55 6.67
N GLY A 47 4.82 10.30 5.57
CA GLY A 47 6.13 10.57 4.99
C GLY A 47 6.94 11.67 5.70
N LEU A 48 6.37 12.34 6.70
CA LEU A 48 6.98 13.54 7.30
C LEU A 48 8.34 13.25 7.93
N SER A 49 8.47 12.17 8.71
CA SER A 49 9.72 11.81 9.38
C SER A 49 10.85 11.52 8.38
N ILE A 50 10.53 10.84 7.28
CA ILE A 50 11.46 10.55 6.18
C ILE A 50 11.88 11.84 5.49
N LYS A 51 10.92 12.72 5.20
CA LYS A 51 11.17 14.03 4.58
C LYS A 51 12.10 14.89 5.42
N GLU A 52 11.87 14.97 6.74
CA GLU A 52 12.73 15.76 7.64
C GLU A 52 14.12 15.14 7.78
N ARG A 53 14.24 13.82 7.90
CA ARG A 53 15.55 13.15 7.90
C ARG A 53 16.34 13.43 6.62
N ALA A 54 15.69 13.38 5.46
CA ALA A 54 16.32 13.67 4.18
C ALA A 54 16.73 15.14 4.03
N LYS A 55 16.02 16.08 4.67
CA LYS A 55 16.46 17.49 4.74
C LYS A 55 17.71 17.62 5.59
N LEU A 56 17.72 17.02 6.79
CA LEU A 56 18.83 17.10 7.73
C LEU A 56 20.09 16.38 7.23
N SER A 57 19.95 15.28 6.50
CA SER A 57 21.09 14.54 5.95
C SER A 57 21.88 15.36 4.92
N LYS A 58 21.24 16.28 4.20
CA LYS A 58 21.92 17.20 3.27
C LYS A 58 22.83 18.19 4.00
N SER A 59 22.49 18.55 5.23
CA SER A 59 23.26 19.47 6.07
C SER A 59 24.16 18.77 7.07
N TRP A 60 24.20 17.42 7.07
CA TRP A 60 25.02 16.68 8.02
C TRP A 60 26.50 16.88 7.69
N PRO A 61 27.35 17.24 8.66
CA PRO A 61 28.77 17.39 8.42
C PRO A 61 29.34 16.04 7.97
N LYS A 62 29.96 16.02 6.78
CA LYS A 62 30.70 14.85 6.33
C LYS A 62 31.88 14.67 7.27
N ILE A 63 32.00 13.50 7.89
CA ILE A 63 33.21 13.11 8.61
C ILE A 63 34.21 12.76 7.50
N GLU A 64 35.25 13.57 7.35
CA GLU A 64 36.40 13.25 6.50
C GLU A 64 37.28 12.24 7.26
N ASP A 65 37.73 11.20 6.57
CA ASP A 65 38.68 10.19 7.07
C ASP A 65 40.11 10.75 7.15
#